data_AF-A0A645CPF4-F1
#
_entry.id   AF-A0A645CPF4-F1
#
_cell.length_a   1.000
_cell.length_b   1.000
_cell.length_c   1.000
_cell.angle_alpha   90.00
_cell.angle_beta   90.00
_cell.angle_gamma   90.00
#
_symmetry.space_group_name_H-M   'P 1'
#
loop_
_entity.id
_entity.type
_entity.pdbx_description
1 polymer ?
#
loop_
_entity_poly.entity_id
_entity_poly.type
_entity_poly.pdbx_seq_one_letter_code
_entity_poly.pdbx_strand_id
1 'polypeptide(L)' 'MIANPNKGVCLPEDLPHEEILSLAVNYLGSFISKEVNWTPILNKVDLFKGFNDFTLAEDDTWQFKSFLV' A
#
# COMPACT_ATOMS: atom_id res chain seq x y z
N MET A 1 4.37 1.77 -25.58
CA MET A 1 3.78 1.02 -26.72
C MET A 1 4.57 1.19 -28.02
N ILE A 2 5.02 2.39 -28.39
CA ILE A 2 5.84 2.61 -29.62
C ILE A 2 7.10 1.73 -29.63
N ALA A 3 7.81 1.64 -28.50
CA ALA A 3 8.99 0.78 -28.37
C ALA A 3 8.68 -0.73 -28.28
N ASN A 4 7.42 -1.10 -28.03
CA ASN A 4 6.99 -2.48 -27.78
C ASN A 4 5.60 -2.76 -28.42
N PRO A 5 5.46 -2.66 -29.76
CA PRO A 5 4.14 -2.65 -30.40
C PRO A 5 3.44 -4.02 -30.42
N ASN A 6 4.19 -5.12 -30.31
CA ASN A 6 3.68 -6.48 -30.50
C ASN A 6 3.44 -7.24 -29.19
N LYS A 7 3.32 -6.54 -28.04
CA LYS A 7 3.09 -7.17 -26.73
C LYS A 7 1.61 -7.47 -26.43
N GLY A 8 0.70 -7.15 -27.34
CA GLY A 8 -0.73 -7.32 -27.13
C GLY A 8 -1.28 -6.34 -26.10
N VAL A 9 -2.31 -6.77 -25.36
CA VAL A 9 -2.91 -5.99 -24.28
C VAL A 9 -2.14 -6.29 -22.99
N CYS A 10 -1.51 -5.27 -22.42
CA CYS A 10 -0.80 -5.35 -21.15
C CYS A 10 -1.53 -4.51 -20.11
N LEU A 11 -1.57 -4.99 -18.87
CA LEU A 11 -1.99 -4.20 -17.72
C LEU A 11 -0.80 -3.41 -17.16
N PRO A 12 -1.02 -2.38 -16.33
CA PRO A 12 0.08 -1.59 -15.76
C PRO A 12 1.14 -2.43 -15.03
N GLU A 13 0.74 -3.51 -14.36
CA GLU A 13 1.61 -4.46 -13.67
C GLU A 13 2.54 -5.25 -14.61
N ASP A 14 2.19 -5.38 -15.89
CA ASP A 14 2.98 -6.07 -16.90
C ASP A 14 4.05 -5.17 -17.54
N LEU A 15 4.01 -3.86 -17.27
CA LEU A 15 4.90 -2.88 -17.88
C LEU A 15 6.20 -2.71 -17.08
N PRO A 16 7.33 -2.36 -17.75
CA PRO A 16 8.59 -2.12 -17.07
C PRO A 16 8.53 -0.83 -16.25
N HIS A 17 8.27 -0.96 -14.94
CA HIS A 17 8.07 0.17 -14.05
C HIS A 17 9.28 1.12 -13.99
N GLU A 18 10.52 0.61 -14.06
CA GLU A 18 11.74 1.43 -14.06
C GLU A 18 11.80 2.40 -15.26
N GLU A 19 11.52 1.91 -16.47
CA GLU A 19 11.52 2.71 -17.70
C GLU A 19 10.44 3.80 -17.61
N ILE A 20 9.23 3.43 -17.18
CA ILE A 20 8.12 4.36 -17.03
C ILE A 20 8.43 5.43 -15.98
N LEU A 21 8.91 5.02 -14.80
CA LEU A 21 9.22 5.95 -13.71
C LEU A 21 10.36 6.90 -14.08
N SER A 22 11.39 6.42 -14.79
CA SER A 22 12.49 7.28 -15.25
C SER A 22 12.03 8.45 -16.13
N LEU A 23 10.97 8.24 -16.93
CA LEU A 23 10.36 9.26 -17.76
C LEU A 23 9.39 10.13 -16.95
N ALA A 24 8.63 9.53 -16.05
CA ALA A 24 7.54 10.19 -15.32
C ALA A 24 8.02 11.02 -14.12
N VAL A 25 9.16 10.68 -13.49
CA VAL A 25 9.60 11.25 -12.21
C VAL A 25 9.66 12.78 -12.21
N ASN A 26 10.04 13.37 -13.34
CA ASN A 26 10.14 14.83 -13.51
C ASN A 26 8.79 15.56 -13.36
N TYR A 27 7.68 14.81 -13.46
CA TYR A 27 6.32 15.34 -13.34
C TYR A 27 5.65 14.99 -11.99
N LEU A 28 6.29 14.20 -11.14
CA LEU A 28 5.73 13.75 -9.85
C LEU A 28 6.09 14.67 -8.67
N GLY A 29 6.95 15.66 -8.88
CA GLY A 29 7.44 16.53 -7.81
C GLY A 29 8.37 15.77 -6.85
N SER A 30 8.18 15.95 -5.54
CA SER A 30 8.96 15.23 -4.53
C SER A 30 8.58 13.75 -4.47
N PHE A 31 9.44 12.90 -5.01
CA PHE A 31 9.28 11.45 -5.02
C PHE A 31 10.20 10.82 -3.97
N ILE A 32 9.66 10.50 -2.78
CA ILE A 32 10.43 9.99 -1.65
C ILE A 32 9.95 8.61 -1.21
N SER A 33 10.87 7.79 -0.73
CA SER A 33 10.58 6.57 0.02
C SER A 33 11.07 6.78 1.45
N LYS A 34 10.16 6.66 2.42
CA LYS A 34 10.46 6.86 3.83
C LYS A 34 9.79 5.79 4.66
N GLU A 35 10.60 5.09 5.46
CA GLU A 35 10.10 4.15 6.45
C GLU A 35 9.33 4.88 7.56
N VAL A 36 8.23 4.27 8.01
CA VAL A 36 7.41 4.76 9.12
C VAL A 36 7.11 3.62 10.09
N ASN A 37 7.19 3.92 11.40
CA ASN A 37 6.87 2.97 12.46
C ASN A 37 5.36 2.90 12.78
N TRP A 38 4.51 3.41 11.89
CA TRP A 38 3.06 3.46 12.10
C TRP A 38 2.44 2.10 11.82
N THR A 39 1.52 1.67 12.68
CA THR A 39 0.64 0.52 12.45
C THR A 39 -0.82 0.91 12.71
N PRO A 40 -1.81 0.20 12.13
CA PRO A 40 -3.23 0.51 12.32
C PRO A 40 -3.71 0.41 13.77
N ILE A 41 -2.95 -0.27 14.63
CA ILE A 41 -3.30 -0.53 16.03
C ILE A 41 -2.52 0.36 17.02
N LEU A 42 -1.47 1.07 16.58
CA LEU A 42 -0.51 1.77 17.44
C LEU A 42 -1.17 2.67 18.51
N ASN A 43 -2.26 3.35 18.16
CA ASN A 43 -2.99 4.25 19.05
C ASN A 43 -4.47 3.85 19.21
N LYS A 44 -4.84 2.61 18.90
CA LYS A 44 -6.24 2.16 18.96
C LYS A 44 -6.58 1.74 20.39
N VAL A 45 -7.52 2.44 21.01
CA VAL A 45 -8.03 2.12 22.35
C VAL A 45 -9.44 1.52 22.21
N ASP A 46 -9.60 0.27 22.65
CA ASP A 46 -10.91 -0.38 22.68
C ASP A 46 -11.65 -0.02 23.98
N LEU A 47 -12.53 0.97 23.90
CA LEU A 47 -13.38 1.40 25.02
C LEU A 47 -14.49 0.39 25.37
N PHE A 48 -14.76 -0.58 24.49
CA PHE A 48 -15.84 -1.56 24.63
C PHE A 48 -15.31 -2.99 24.77
N LYS A 49 -14.07 -3.15 25.24
CA LYS A 49 -13.42 -4.45 25.41
C LYS A 49 -14.32 -5.42 26.18
N GLY A 50 -14.68 -6.53 25.55
CA GLY A 50 -15.58 -7.55 26.10
C GLY A 50 -17.06 -7.44 25.70
N PHE A 51 -17.45 -6.35 25.02
CA PHE A 51 -18.78 -6.15 24.43
C PHE A 51 -18.76 -6.21 22.89
N ASN A 52 -17.59 -6.34 22.28
CA ASN A 52 -17.37 -6.47 20.85
C ASN A 52 -16.53 -7.73 20.53
N ASP A 53 -16.50 -8.14 19.27
CA ASP A 53 -15.60 -9.18 18.77
C ASP A 53 -14.26 -8.58 18.28
N PHE A 54 -13.80 -7.50 18.92
CA PHE A 54 -12.56 -6.82 18.54
C PHE A 54 -11.35 -7.50 19.19
N THR A 55 -11.12 -8.75 18.81
CA THR A 55 -9.88 -9.48 19.10
C THR A 55 -8.85 -9.16 18.02
N LEU A 56 -7.85 -8.34 18.36
CA LEU A 56 -6.65 -8.14 17.56
C LEU A 56 -5.59 -9.11 18.06
N ALA A 57 -5.03 -9.90 17.14
CA ALA A 57 -3.84 -10.68 17.41
C ALA A 57 -2.65 -9.70 17.34
N GLU A 58 -1.94 -9.50 18.46
CA GLU A 58 -0.83 -8.53 18.53
C GLU A 58 0.33 -8.88 17.59
N ASP A 59 0.43 -10.15 17.19
CA ASP A 59 1.42 -10.69 16.26
C ASP A 59 1.18 -10.32 14.79
N ASP A 60 -0.05 -9.91 14.42
CA ASP A 60 -0.38 -9.56 13.04
C ASP A 60 -1.13 -8.22 12.92
N THR A 61 -0.36 -7.14 13.04
CA THR A 61 -0.86 -5.76 13.06
C THR A 61 -1.48 -5.29 11.73
N TRP A 62 -1.21 -5.96 10.61
CA TRP A 62 -1.62 -5.56 9.26
C TRP A 62 -2.85 -6.30 8.72
N GLN A 63 -3.56 -7.05 9.57
CA GLN A 63 -4.81 -7.68 9.19
C GLN A 63 -5.90 -6.66 8.81
N PHE A 64 -6.77 -7.04 7.88
CA PHE A 64 -7.87 -6.17 7.42
C PHE A 64 -8.77 -5.70 8.57
N LYS A 65 -9.00 -6.58 9.56
CA LYS A 65 -9.78 -6.28 10.79
C LYS A 65 -9.20 -5.11 11.59
N SER A 66 -7.88 -4.87 11.52
CA SER A 66 -7.22 -3.74 12.19
C SER A 66 -7.64 -2.39 11.61
N PHE A 67 -7.94 -2.34 10.31
CA PHE A 67 -8.38 -1.14 9.59
C PHE A 67 -9.87 -0.87 9.65
N LEU A 68 -10.68 -1.87 10.02
CA LEU A 68 -12.12 -1.67 10.17
C LEU A 68 -12.40 -0.69 11.32
N VAL A 69 -13.29 0.26 11.03
CA VAL A 69 -13.74 1.35 11.92
C VAL A 69 -15.12 1.01 12.46
#